data_AF-A0A534TFW6-F1
#
_entry.id   AF-A0A534TFW6-F1
#
_cell.length_a   1.000
_cell.length_b   1.000
_cell.length_c   1.000
_cell.angle_alpha   90.00
_cell.angle_beta   90.00
_cell.angle_gamma   90.00
#
_symmetry.space_group_name_H-M   'P 1'
#
loop_
_entity.id
_entity.type
_entity.pdbx_description
1 polymer ?
#
loop_
_entity_poly.entity_id
_entity_poly.type
_entity_poly.pdbx_seq_one_letter_code
_entity_poly.pdbx_strand_id
1 'polypeptide(L)'
;MARAKYQRRRTRRGAAMVVDLSSVRAQRRREQAEERVRDAMDENRAALSRLFASGLIFTQKGARAGRDLLLAHQALLRTADLFARLVEPSARDDAALKHRAEEVFAHLDSQLARTAQLTARTGEFLSGRGRD
;
A
#
# COMPACT_ATOMS: atom_id res chain seq x y z
N MET A 1 48.77 60.62 -3.42
CA MET A 1 47.33 60.55 -3.79
C MET A 1 46.93 59.10 -3.98
N ALA A 2 46.09 58.56 -3.08
CA ALA A 2 45.70 57.15 -3.03
C ALA A 2 44.56 56.85 -4.03
N ARG A 3 44.69 55.78 -4.82
CA ARG A 3 43.59 55.24 -5.64
C ARG A 3 43.27 53.82 -5.19
N ALA A 4 42.38 53.71 -4.22
CA ALA A 4 41.71 52.46 -3.89
C ALA A 4 40.71 52.14 -5.02
N LYS A 5 40.94 51.07 -5.79
CA LYS A 5 39.95 50.52 -6.71
C LYS A 5 39.38 49.24 -6.12
N TYR A 6 38.11 49.35 -5.74
CA TYR A 6 37.22 48.33 -5.20
C TYR A 6 37.40 46.96 -5.87
N GLN A 7 37.86 45.98 -5.11
CA GLN A 7 37.67 44.57 -5.45
C GLN A 7 36.16 44.27 -5.34
N ARG A 8 35.50 44.10 -6.49
CA ARG A 8 34.15 43.53 -6.55
C ARG A 8 34.22 42.09 -6.02
N ARG A 9 33.88 41.91 -4.74
CA ARG A 9 33.53 40.60 -4.18
C ARG A 9 32.34 40.05 -4.95
N ARG A 10 32.61 39.16 -5.93
CA ARG A 10 31.59 38.26 -6.47
C ARG A 10 31.16 37.34 -5.32
N THR A 11 30.03 37.65 -4.71
CA THR A 11 29.30 36.75 -3.83
C THR A 11 29.02 35.46 -4.59
N ARG A 12 29.71 34.37 -4.21
CA ARG A 12 29.33 33.01 -4.59
C ARG A 12 27.92 32.78 -4.05
N ARG A 13 26.91 32.91 -4.91
CA ARG A 13 25.56 32.39 -4.62
C ARG A 13 25.74 30.88 -4.45
N GLY A 14 25.60 30.39 -3.23
CA GLY A 14 25.52 28.95 -2.97
C GLY A 14 24.40 28.38 -3.84
N ALA A 15 24.69 27.28 -4.53
CA ALA A 15 23.70 26.59 -5.35
C ALA A 15 22.49 26.27 -4.46
N ALA A 16 21.33 26.85 -4.78
CA ALA A 16 20.10 26.52 -4.09
C ALA A 16 19.79 25.04 -4.38
N MET A 17 19.71 24.22 -3.34
CA MET A 17 19.32 22.82 -3.46
C MET A 17 17.83 22.79 -3.81
N VAL A 18 17.51 22.51 -5.08
CA VAL A 18 16.13 22.35 -5.54
C VAL A 18 15.65 20.99 -5.07
N VAL A 19 14.73 20.97 -4.10
CA VAL A 19 14.07 19.76 -3.62
C VAL A 19 12.80 19.56 -4.43
N ASP A 20 12.70 18.43 -5.13
CA ASP A 20 11.48 18.04 -5.80
C ASP A 20 10.44 17.50 -4.80
N LEU A 21 9.41 18.30 -4.53
CA LEU A 21 8.34 17.92 -3.61
C LEU A 21 7.40 16.87 -4.20
N SER A 22 7.37 16.70 -5.52
CA SER A 22 6.47 15.75 -6.18
C SER A 22 6.90 14.31 -5.91
N SER A 23 8.20 14.01 -6.05
CA SER A 23 8.78 12.71 -5.68
C SER A 23 8.62 12.41 -4.20
N VAL A 24 8.80 13.40 -3.30
CA VAL A 24 8.60 13.20 -1.86
C VAL A 24 7.14 12.87 -1.53
N ARG A 25 6.17 13.54 -2.17
CA ARG A 25 4.74 13.24 -1.99
C ARG A 25 4.36 11.87 -2.53
N ALA A 26 4.87 11.50 -3.71
CA ALA A 26 4.63 10.18 -4.31
C ALA A 26 5.19 9.06 -3.42
N GLN A 27 6.40 9.26 -2.89
CA GLN A 27 7.02 8.34 -1.94
C GLN A 27 6.18 8.19 -0.67
N ARG A 28 5.76 9.29 -0.05
CA ARG A 28 4.94 9.25 1.17
C ARG A 28 3.58 8.59 0.95
N ARG A 29 2.93 8.88 -0.19
CA ARG A 29 1.67 8.24 -0.59
C ARG A 29 1.83 6.72 -0.70
N ARG A 30 2.95 6.27 -1.27
CA ARG A 30 3.26 4.85 -1.42
C ARG A 30 3.50 4.17 -0.07
N GLU A 31 4.29 4.78 0.80
CA GLU A 31 4.55 4.25 2.15
C GLU A 31 3.25 4.07 2.95
N GLN A 32 2.36 5.06 2.91
CA GLN A 32 1.04 4.98 3.54
C GLN A 32 0.16 3.88 2.93
N ALA A 33 0.19 3.72 1.61
CA ALA A 33 -0.55 2.66 0.94
C ALA A 33 -0.02 1.27 1.30
N GLU A 34 1.30 1.12 1.40
CA GLU A 34 1.95 -0.13 1.79
C GLU A 34 1.60 -0.52 3.22
N GLU A 35 1.63 0.43 4.15
CA GLU A 35 1.18 0.24 5.53
C GLU A 35 -0.26 -0.26 5.59
N ARG A 36 -1.19 0.43 4.90
CA ARG A 36 -2.60 0.03 4.83
C ARG A 36 -2.81 -1.37 4.24
N VAL A 37 -1.99 -1.76 3.26
CA VAL A 37 -2.05 -3.12 2.68
C VAL A 37 -1.58 -4.16 3.68
N ARG A 38 -0.50 -3.89 4.41
CA ARG A 38 0.00 -4.81 5.46
C ARG A 38 -1.04 -4.98 6.57
N ASP A 39 -1.64 -3.90 7.05
CA ASP A 39 -2.69 -3.96 8.06
C ASP A 39 -3.87 -4.82 7.59
N ALA A 40 -4.35 -4.59 6.36
CA ALA A 40 -5.43 -5.39 5.78
C ALA A 40 -5.05 -6.87 5.59
N MET A 41 -3.78 -7.17 5.29
CA MET A 41 -3.29 -8.54 5.20
C MET A 41 -3.31 -9.23 6.57
N ASP A 42 -2.89 -8.54 7.62
CA ASP A 42 -2.86 -9.06 8.99
C ASP A 42 -4.27 -9.30 9.54
N GLU A 43 -5.20 -8.37 9.30
CA GLU A 43 -6.60 -8.53 9.66
C GLU A 43 -7.25 -9.73 8.94
N ASN A 44 -7.02 -9.85 7.63
CA ASN A 44 -7.53 -10.97 6.83
C ASN A 44 -6.95 -12.30 7.32
N ARG A 45 -5.64 -12.34 7.59
CA ARG A 45 -4.97 -13.52 8.16
C ARG A 45 -5.56 -13.89 9.51
N ALA A 46 -5.82 -12.92 10.39
CA ALA A 46 -6.45 -13.17 11.68
C ALA A 46 -7.89 -13.70 11.53
N ALA A 47 -8.65 -13.25 10.54
CA ALA A 47 -9.98 -13.80 10.25
C ALA A 47 -9.92 -15.23 9.73
N LEU A 48 -8.98 -15.54 8.82
CA LEU A 48 -8.72 -16.90 8.37
C LEU A 48 -8.35 -17.81 9.54
N SER A 49 -7.38 -17.41 10.38
CA SER A 49 -6.99 -18.19 11.56
C SER A 49 -8.16 -18.49 12.50
N ARG A 50 -9.05 -17.51 12.73
CA ARG A 50 -10.27 -17.72 13.54
C ARG A 50 -11.27 -18.67 12.86
N LEU A 51 -11.41 -18.57 11.54
CA LEU A 51 -12.27 -19.48 10.76
C LEU A 51 -11.78 -20.93 10.80
N PHE A 52 -10.47 -21.15 10.73
CA PHE A 52 -9.87 -22.47 10.92
C PHE A 52 -10.02 -22.96 12.36
N ALA A 53 -9.68 -22.14 13.35
CA ALA A 53 -9.73 -22.52 14.77
C ALA A 53 -11.14 -22.85 15.26
N SER A 54 -12.18 -22.20 14.72
CA SER A 54 -13.57 -22.47 15.06
C SER A 54 -14.14 -23.76 14.45
N GLY A 55 -13.41 -24.41 13.52
CA GLY A 55 -13.90 -25.56 12.75
C GLY A 55 -15.03 -25.23 11.76
N LEU A 56 -15.48 -23.97 11.68
CA LEU A 56 -16.57 -23.57 10.78
C LEU A 56 -16.16 -23.62 9.31
N ILE A 57 -14.86 -23.71 9.01
CA ILE A 57 -14.33 -23.94 7.66
C ILE A 57 -14.91 -25.20 6.99
N PHE A 58 -15.31 -26.21 7.76
CA PHE A 58 -15.89 -27.46 7.24
C PHE A 58 -17.37 -27.33 6.86
N THR A 59 -17.99 -26.18 7.12
CA THR A 59 -19.34 -25.88 6.64
C THR A 59 -19.29 -25.27 5.24
N GLN A 60 -20.33 -25.44 4.42
CA GLN A 60 -20.38 -24.83 3.08
C GLN A 60 -20.25 -23.29 3.13
N LYS A 61 -20.88 -22.65 4.11
CA LYS A 61 -20.82 -21.19 4.32
C LYS A 61 -19.41 -20.75 4.74
N GLY A 62 -18.76 -21.48 5.64
CA GLY A 62 -17.40 -21.21 6.07
C GLY A 62 -16.36 -21.46 4.97
N ALA A 63 -16.47 -22.55 4.21
CA ALA A 63 -15.59 -22.82 3.08
C ALA A 63 -15.65 -21.70 2.02
N ARG A 64 -16.86 -21.19 1.72
CA ARG A 64 -17.05 -20.05 0.81
C ARG A 64 -16.40 -18.78 1.38
N ALA A 65 -16.63 -18.46 2.65
CA ALA A 65 -16.01 -17.31 3.30
C ALA A 65 -14.47 -17.41 3.29
N GLY A 66 -13.93 -18.59 3.60
CA GLY A 66 -12.49 -18.85 3.55
C GLY A 66 -11.91 -18.67 2.16
N ARG A 67 -12.57 -19.20 1.12
CA ARG A 67 -12.17 -18.97 -0.29
C ARG A 67 -12.14 -17.48 -0.64
N ASP A 68 -13.18 -16.74 -0.27
CA ASP A 68 -13.28 -15.32 -0.58
C ASP A 68 -12.18 -14.51 0.14
N LEU A 69 -11.90 -14.85 1.40
CA LEU A 69 -10.79 -14.25 2.17
C LEU A 69 -9.42 -14.58 1.55
N LEU A 70 -9.18 -15.81 1.12
CA LEU A 70 -7.93 -16.22 0.45
C LEU A 70 -7.72 -15.48 -0.88
N LEU A 71 -8.77 -15.32 -1.68
CA LEU A 71 -8.69 -14.56 -2.93
C LEU A 71 -8.37 -13.08 -2.67
N ALA A 72 -8.97 -12.49 -1.63
CA ALA A 72 -8.64 -11.14 -1.19
C ALA A 72 -7.17 -11.05 -0.73
N HIS A 73 -6.70 -12.00 0.08
CA HIS A 73 -5.33 -12.05 0.55
C HIS A 73 -4.31 -12.18 -0.61
N GLN A 74 -4.59 -13.01 -1.60
CA GLN A 74 -3.77 -13.12 -2.81
C GLN A 74 -3.73 -11.82 -3.62
N ALA A 75 -4.83 -11.07 -3.67
CA ALA A 75 -4.84 -9.76 -4.31
C ALA A 75 -3.95 -8.76 -3.57
N LEU A 76 -4.02 -8.72 -2.24
CA LEU A 76 -3.16 -7.87 -1.42
C LEU A 76 -1.67 -8.24 -1.55
N LEU A 77 -1.34 -9.53 -1.59
CA LEU A 77 0.03 -9.99 -1.83
C LEU A 77 0.59 -9.49 -3.17
N ARG A 78 -0.21 -9.53 -4.24
CA ARG A 78 0.20 -8.98 -5.54
C ARG A 78 0.42 -7.47 -5.49
N THR A 79 -0.39 -6.74 -4.72
CA THR A 79 -0.23 -5.31 -4.51
C THR A 79 1.04 -4.99 -3.71
N ALA A 80 1.31 -5.76 -2.65
CA ALA A 80 2.53 -5.63 -1.86
C ALA A 80 3.79 -5.93 -2.69
N ASP A 81 3.77 -6.98 -3.50
CA ASP A 81 4.86 -7.31 -4.44
C ASP A 81 5.12 -6.17 -5.44
N LEU A 82 4.05 -5.57 -5.98
CA LEU A 82 4.18 -4.41 -6.86
C LEU A 82 4.84 -3.22 -6.15
N PHE A 83 4.46 -2.94 -4.90
CA PHE A 83 5.08 -1.87 -4.12
C PHE A 83 6.56 -2.13 -3.82
N ALA A 84 6.94 -3.37 -3.53
CA ALA A 84 8.33 -3.77 -3.34
C ALA A 84 9.16 -3.52 -4.60
N ARG A 85 8.64 -3.92 -5.77
CA ARG A 85 9.29 -3.69 -7.07
C ARG A 85 9.47 -2.21 -7.39
N LEU A 86 8.55 -1.34 -6.96
CA LEU A 86 8.67 0.11 -7.12
C LEU A 86 9.76 0.75 -6.23
N VAL A 87 10.24 0.06 -5.18
CA VAL A 87 11.39 0.53 -4.39
C VAL A 87 12.69 0.37 -5.18
N GLU A 88 12.75 -0.64 -6.05
CA GLU A 88 14.00 -1.04 -6.68
C GLU A 88 14.56 0.09 -7.58
N PRO A 89 15.88 0.33 -7.58
CA PRO A 89 16.49 1.35 -8.44
C PRO A 89 16.19 1.16 -9.94
N SER A 90 16.02 -0.10 -10.36
CA SER A 90 15.63 -0.53 -11.71
C SER A 90 14.26 0.01 -12.14
N ALA A 91 13.35 0.28 -11.19
CA ALA A 91 12.01 0.80 -11.47
C ALA A 91 11.99 2.28 -11.87
N ARG A 92 13.12 3.01 -11.73
CA ARG A 92 13.18 4.45 -12.04
C ARG A 92 12.89 4.75 -13.51
N ASP A 93 13.26 3.85 -14.41
CA ASP A 93 13.09 4.06 -15.86
C ASP A 93 11.98 3.18 -16.46
N ASP A 94 11.36 2.30 -15.66
CA ASP A 94 10.29 1.41 -16.11
C ASP A 94 8.92 2.13 -16.12
N ALA A 95 8.58 2.73 -17.26
CA ALA A 95 7.31 3.42 -17.47
C ALA A 95 6.10 2.48 -17.36
N ALA A 96 6.22 1.21 -17.75
CA ALA A 96 5.13 0.25 -17.67
C ALA A 96 4.82 -0.12 -16.20
N LEU A 97 5.86 -0.29 -15.39
CA LEU A 97 5.72 -0.53 -13.95
C LEU A 97 5.08 0.66 -13.23
N LYS A 98 5.47 1.90 -13.59
CA LYS A 98 4.85 3.12 -13.04
C LYS A 98 3.38 3.25 -13.42
N HIS A 99 3.02 3.02 -14.68
CA HIS A 99 1.63 3.04 -15.11
C HIS A 99 0.79 2.00 -14.34
N ARG A 100 1.31 0.77 -14.22
CA ARG A 100 0.65 -0.28 -13.44
C ARG A 100 0.49 0.09 -11.96
N ALA A 101 1.46 0.80 -11.39
CA ALA A 101 1.36 1.32 -10.03
C ALA A 101 0.21 2.32 -9.90
N GLU A 102 0.08 3.25 -10.83
CA GLU A 102 -1.01 4.24 -10.85
C GLU A 102 -2.38 3.58 -10.94
N GLU A 103 -2.54 2.57 -11.80
CA GLU A 103 -3.76 1.75 -11.88
C GLU A 103 -4.09 1.07 -10.54
N VAL A 104 -3.08 0.46 -9.92
CA VAL A 104 -3.25 -0.18 -8.61
C VAL A 104 -3.60 0.85 -7.54
N PHE A 105 -2.98 2.02 -7.52
CA PHE A 105 -3.35 3.10 -6.61
C PHE A 105 -4.78 3.59 -6.81
N ALA A 106 -5.27 3.63 -8.05
CA ALA A 106 -6.66 4.01 -8.35
C ALA A 106 -7.67 3.00 -7.81
N HIS A 107 -7.31 1.72 -7.78
CA HIS A 107 -8.19 0.64 -7.31
C HIS A 107 -7.94 0.21 -5.86
N LEU A 108 -6.85 0.66 -5.22
CA LEU A 108 -6.42 0.23 -3.90
C LEU A 108 -7.51 0.40 -2.85
N ASP A 109 -8.13 1.58 -2.78
CA ASP A 109 -9.15 1.86 -1.76
C ASP A 109 -10.35 0.91 -1.88
N SER A 110 -10.75 0.58 -3.11
CA SER A 110 -11.84 -0.39 -3.36
C SER A 110 -11.46 -1.82 -2.97
N GLN A 111 -10.20 -2.21 -3.19
CA GLN A 111 -9.69 -3.53 -2.80
C GLN A 111 -9.60 -3.67 -1.27
N LEU A 112 -9.12 -2.63 -0.60
CA LEU A 112 -9.06 -2.56 0.86
C LEU A 112 -10.46 -2.58 1.46
N ALA A 113 -11.40 -1.78 0.95
CA ALA A 113 -12.78 -1.75 1.40
C ALA A 113 -13.47 -3.12 1.24
N ARG A 114 -13.26 -3.79 0.09
CA ARG A 114 -13.77 -5.15 -0.13
C ARG A 114 -13.19 -6.15 0.85
N THR A 115 -11.90 -6.07 1.15
CA THR A 115 -11.24 -6.97 2.10
C THR A 115 -11.75 -6.75 3.51
N ALA A 116 -11.91 -5.49 3.93
CA ALA A 116 -12.51 -5.14 5.21
C ALA A 116 -13.94 -5.67 5.33
N GLN A 117 -14.76 -5.53 4.27
CA GLN A 117 -16.13 -6.06 4.24
C GLN A 117 -16.16 -7.59 4.39
N LEU A 118 -15.30 -8.32 3.67
CA LEU A 118 -15.22 -9.79 3.78
C LEU A 118 -14.77 -10.24 5.18
N THR A 119 -13.82 -9.51 5.76
CA THR A 119 -13.29 -9.75 7.12
C THR A 119 -14.38 -9.51 8.16
N ALA A 120 -15.13 -8.40 8.05
CA ALA A 120 -16.25 -8.06 8.91
C ALA A 120 -17.38 -9.12 8.83
N ARG A 121 -17.80 -9.49 7.62
CA ARG A 121 -18.81 -10.54 7.40
C ARG A 121 -18.39 -11.89 7.98
N THR A 122 -17.10 -12.23 7.88
CA THR A 122 -16.57 -13.44 8.50
C THR A 122 -16.62 -13.33 10.03
N GLY A 123 -16.28 -12.17 10.60
CA GLY A 123 -16.42 -11.89 12.03
C GLY A 123 -17.86 -12.04 12.53
N GLU A 124 -18.84 -11.51 11.79
CA GLU A 124 -20.26 -11.66 12.10
C GLU A 124 -20.69 -13.12 12.07
N PHE A 125 -20.30 -13.86 11.03
CA PHE A 125 -20.55 -15.30 10.92
C PHE A 125 -19.96 -16.09 12.08
N LEU A 126 -18.72 -15.81 12.48
CA LEU A 126 -18.05 -16.44 13.62
C LEU A 126 -18.74 -16.12 14.95
N SER A 127 -19.29 -14.91 15.09
CA SER A 127 -20.03 -14.50 16.29
C SER A 127 -21.45 -15.06 16.38
N GLY A 128 -21.89 -15.84 15.38
CA GLY A 128 -23.25 -16.38 15.31
C GLY A 128 -24.32 -15.35 14.91
N ARG A 129 -23.96 -14.08 14.71
CA ARG A 129 -24.86 -12.98 14.29
C ARG A 129 -25.26 -13.01 12.82
N GLY A 130 -24.75 -13.98 12.04
CA GLY A 130 -25.11 -14.19 10.64
C GLY A 130 -25.78 -15.55 10.38
N ARG A 131 -26.53 -16.08 11.35
CA ARG A 131 -27.24 -17.37 11.23
C ARG A 131 -28.63 -17.29 10.57
N ASP A 132 -29.09 -16.10 10.24
CA ASP A 132 -30.30 -15.88 9.44
C ASP A 132 -30.00 -15.93 7.93
#